data_AF-A0A7C8DDD1-F1
#
_entry.id   AF-A0A7C8DDD1-F1
#
_cell.length_a   1.000
_cell.length_b   1.000
_cell.length_c   1.000
_cell.angle_alpha   90.00
_cell.angle_beta   90.00
_cell.angle_gamma   90.00
#
_symmetry.space_group_name_H-M   'P 1'
#
loop_
_entity.id
_entity.type
_entity.pdbx_description
1 polymer ?
#
loop_
_entity_poly.entity_id
_entity_poly.type
_entity_poly.pdbx_seq_one_letter_code
_entity_poly.pdbx_strand_id
1 'polypeptide(L)'
;MTVQKWPGEDTNDPRYGHTYIYGAYWEAGLRIFDLETIPHPVNTPAQYIAMATTCKAGLGNPVTCRWRAPEVGQWMDFADLDHDGQPDSSTTGNVNGGRASYIHYVEPFPVLVDGSHLGLGSELRHVTFCATEVLETSVGTGLTYILDTTEYEMVNGNLRFKPQLLSYWENPFGVDHYIPGGEEWLIFSPHNLDSAWFPTTPETDTSMGGSWDGRLYMGNYHTGLWVLDLETLMAPPVENMTDLHFAATVGYYLPHGADGQPLDSAFYDFGWIPFLWTAEYHKGYIYLSCITSGLYVVQLDLDVPYTGQDYG
;
A
#
# COMPACT_ATOMS: atom_id res chain seq x y z
N MET A 1 0.42 -6.45 -6.13
CA MET A 1 -0.41 -5.91 -7.23
C MET A 1 -1.86 -6.07 -6.82
N THR A 2 -2.68 -5.06 -7.07
CA THR A 2 -4.12 -5.01 -6.79
C THR A 2 -4.86 -4.51 -8.03
N VAL A 3 -6.16 -4.75 -8.10
CA VAL A 3 -7.02 -4.34 -9.23
C VAL A 3 -8.21 -3.61 -8.66
N GLN A 4 -8.51 -2.44 -9.22
CA GLN A 4 -9.64 -1.63 -8.77
C GLN A 4 -10.31 -0.98 -9.97
N LYS A 5 -11.65 -0.99 -9.97
CA LYS A 5 -12.42 -0.11 -10.84
C LYS A 5 -12.35 1.29 -10.26
N TRP A 6 -12.15 2.32 -11.10
CA TRP A 6 -12.12 3.71 -10.63
C TRP A 6 -13.36 4.00 -9.77
N PRO A 7 -13.19 4.46 -8.51
CA PRO A 7 -14.30 4.62 -7.59
C PRO A 7 -15.09 5.93 -7.77
N GLY A 8 -14.66 6.80 -8.68
CA GLY A 8 -15.37 8.05 -8.98
C GLY A 8 -16.57 7.85 -9.89
N GLU A 9 -17.63 8.61 -9.64
CA GLU A 9 -18.92 8.55 -10.36
C GLU A 9 -19.11 9.71 -11.37
N ASP A 10 -18.17 10.65 -11.48
CA ASP A 10 -18.26 11.71 -12.47
C ASP A 10 -18.02 11.16 -13.87
N THR A 11 -19.09 11.08 -14.66
CA THR A 11 -19.06 10.62 -16.06
C THR A 11 -18.17 11.46 -17.00
N ASN A 12 -17.74 12.66 -16.58
CA ASN A 12 -16.80 13.48 -17.33
C ASN A 12 -15.33 13.21 -16.98
N ASP A 13 -15.06 12.47 -15.91
CA ASP A 13 -13.72 12.03 -15.56
C ASP A 13 -13.26 10.96 -16.58
N PRO A 14 -12.11 11.12 -17.26
CA PRO A 14 -11.57 10.14 -18.19
C PRO A 14 -11.27 8.76 -17.59
N ARG A 15 -11.27 8.63 -16.26
CA ARG A 15 -11.11 7.36 -15.53
C ARG A 15 -12.44 6.68 -15.23
N TYR A 16 -13.56 7.39 -15.38
CA TYR A 16 -14.88 6.87 -15.06
C TYR A 16 -15.19 5.58 -15.81
N GLY A 17 -15.54 4.53 -15.06
CA GLY A 17 -15.86 3.22 -15.61
C GLY A 17 -14.63 2.37 -15.98
N HIS A 18 -13.41 2.91 -15.90
CA HIS A 18 -12.19 2.17 -16.20
C HIS A 18 -11.76 1.28 -15.03
N THR A 19 -11.05 0.21 -15.36
CA THR A 19 -10.42 -0.69 -14.39
C THR A 19 -8.91 -0.55 -14.47
N TYR A 20 -8.25 -0.40 -13.32
CA TYR A 20 -6.81 -0.20 -13.21
C TYR A 20 -6.15 -1.33 -12.42
N ILE A 21 -4.96 -1.74 -12.85
CA ILE A 21 -4.04 -2.52 -12.03
C ILE A 21 -3.07 -1.55 -11.34
N TYR A 22 -2.95 -1.67 -10.03
CA TYR A 22 -1.97 -0.99 -9.22
C TYR A 22 -0.89 -2.00 -8.84
N GLY A 23 0.35 -1.66 -9.11
CA GLY A 23 1.47 -2.54 -8.87
C GLY A 23 2.71 -1.77 -8.52
N ALA A 24 3.67 -2.50 -8.00
CA ALA A 24 5.02 -2.05 -7.91
C ALA A 24 5.93 -3.14 -8.47
N TYR A 25 7.07 -2.72 -9.00
CA TYR A 25 8.09 -3.65 -9.47
C TYR A 25 9.45 -3.17 -9.00
N TRP A 26 9.94 -3.73 -7.90
CA TRP A 26 11.26 -3.40 -7.35
C TRP A 26 11.42 -1.89 -7.16
N GLU A 27 12.45 -1.33 -7.80
CA GLU A 27 12.82 0.06 -7.78
C GLU A 27 11.81 0.94 -8.53
N ALA A 28 10.97 0.35 -9.39
CA ALA A 28 10.14 1.03 -10.37
C ALA A 28 9.06 1.97 -9.80
N GLY A 29 8.87 2.04 -8.49
CA GLY A 29 7.82 2.86 -7.87
C GLY A 29 6.41 2.34 -8.14
N LEU A 30 5.41 3.19 -7.90
CA LEU A 30 3.99 2.92 -8.19
C LEU A 30 3.75 2.87 -9.70
N ARG A 31 3.19 1.76 -10.18
CA ARG A 31 2.79 1.55 -11.57
C ARG A 31 1.28 1.32 -11.62
N ILE A 32 0.60 2.16 -12.41
CA ILE A 32 -0.83 2.05 -12.66
C ILE A 32 -1.02 1.72 -14.14
N PHE A 33 -1.86 0.73 -14.41
CA PHE A 33 -2.10 0.21 -15.75
C PHE A 33 -3.60 0.21 -16.05
N ASP A 34 -4.01 0.82 -17.16
CA ASP A 34 -5.41 0.83 -17.59
C ASP A 34 -5.76 -0.47 -18.35
N LEU A 35 -6.75 -1.21 -17.83
CA LEU A 35 -7.18 -2.48 -18.41
C LEU A 35 -8.18 -2.33 -19.57
N GLU A 36 -8.97 -1.26 -19.61
CA GLU A 36 -10.01 -1.09 -20.63
C GLU A 36 -9.42 -0.83 -22.02
N THR A 37 -8.20 -0.31 -22.04
CA THR A 37 -7.47 -0.01 -23.28
C THR A 37 -6.72 -1.21 -23.86
N ILE A 38 -6.73 -2.36 -23.17
CA ILE A 38 -6.07 -3.58 -23.63
C ILE A 38 -6.98 -4.32 -24.60
N PRO A 39 -6.49 -4.72 -25.79
CA PRO A 39 -7.23 -5.63 -26.65
C PRO A 39 -7.46 -6.95 -25.91
N HIS A 40 -8.73 -7.28 -25.66
CA HIS A 40 -9.15 -8.61 -25.22
C HIS A 40 -9.37 -9.48 -26.47
N PRO A 41 -8.38 -10.25 -26.97
CA PRO A 41 -8.69 -11.23 -27.98
C PRO A 41 -9.70 -12.20 -27.37
N VAL A 42 -10.68 -12.58 -28.16
CA VAL A 42 -11.81 -13.40 -27.73
C VAL A 42 -11.33 -14.85 -27.60
N ASN A 43 -10.41 -15.14 -26.68
CA ASN A 43 -9.90 -16.45 -26.28
C ASN A 43 -9.69 -17.49 -27.40
N THR A 44 -9.32 -17.08 -28.63
CA THR A 44 -8.93 -18.04 -29.67
C THR A 44 -7.41 -18.17 -29.74
N PRO A 45 -6.86 -19.40 -29.79
CA PRO A 45 -5.41 -19.60 -29.93
C PRO A 45 -4.81 -18.86 -31.14
N ALA A 46 -5.56 -18.74 -32.24
CA ALA A 46 -5.09 -18.06 -33.44
C ALA A 46 -4.89 -16.55 -33.26
N GLN A 47 -5.84 -15.87 -32.60
CA GLN A 47 -5.71 -14.43 -32.31
C GLN A 47 -4.59 -14.18 -31.29
N TYR A 48 -4.44 -15.05 -30.29
CA TYR A 48 -3.34 -14.98 -29.32
C TYR A 48 -1.98 -15.14 -30.02
N ILE A 49 -1.81 -16.15 -30.88
CA ILE A 49 -0.55 -16.38 -31.62
C ILE A 49 -0.19 -15.19 -32.50
N ALA A 50 -1.16 -14.63 -33.23
CA ALA A 50 -0.94 -13.45 -34.06
C ALA A 50 -0.44 -12.26 -33.23
N MET A 51 -1.17 -11.92 -32.16
CA MET A 51 -0.82 -10.82 -31.26
C MET A 51 0.53 -11.03 -30.55
N ALA A 52 0.78 -12.23 -30.00
CA ALA A 52 2.03 -12.56 -29.32
C ALA A 52 3.23 -12.52 -30.29
N THR A 53 3.05 -13.00 -31.52
CA THR A 53 4.09 -12.98 -32.55
C THR A 53 4.39 -11.55 -33.00
N THR A 54 3.36 -10.72 -33.19
CA THR A 54 3.55 -9.30 -33.53
C THR A 54 4.24 -8.53 -32.39
N CYS A 55 3.85 -8.77 -31.14
CA CYS A 55 4.52 -8.17 -29.97
C CYS A 55 6.00 -8.60 -29.89
N LYS A 56 6.28 -9.90 -30.03
CA LYS A 56 7.64 -10.45 -30.00
C LYS A 56 8.49 -9.93 -31.15
N ALA A 57 7.95 -9.88 -32.37
CA ALA A 57 8.64 -9.34 -33.55
C ALA A 57 8.91 -7.84 -33.42
N GLY A 58 8.01 -7.11 -32.75
CA GLY A 58 8.19 -5.70 -32.41
C GLY A 58 9.06 -5.44 -31.18
N LEU A 59 9.70 -6.47 -30.60
CA LEU A 59 10.55 -6.39 -29.40
C LEU A 59 9.87 -5.67 -28.22
N GLY A 60 8.55 -5.82 -28.08
CA GLY A 60 7.79 -5.18 -27.00
C GLY A 60 7.49 -3.69 -27.22
N ASN A 61 7.72 -3.12 -28.40
CA ASN A 61 7.32 -1.74 -28.70
C ASN A 61 5.80 -1.57 -28.51
N PRO A 62 5.32 -0.56 -27.76
CA PRO A 62 3.90 -0.38 -27.42
C PRO A 62 2.98 -0.19 -28.63
N VAL A 63 3.48 0.27 -29.79
CA VAL A 63 2.70 0.37 -31.04
C VAL A 63 2.35 -1.01 -31.59
N THR A 64 3.31 -1.94 -31.51
CA THR A 64 3.20 -3.32 -32.03
C THR A 64 2.74 -4.32 -30.98
N CYS A 65 3.01 -4.05 -29.70
CA CYS A 65 2.66 -4.87 -28.55
C CYS A 65 1.52 -4.21 -27.78
N ARG A 66 0.31 -4.34 -28.32
CA ARG A 66 -0.91 -3.73 -27.74
C ARG A 66 -1.44 -4.49 -26.52
N TRP A 67 -0.87 -5.65 -26.20
CA TRP A 67 -1.19 -6.45 -25.00
C TRP A 67 -0.58 -5.90 -23.70
N ARG A 68 0.30 -4.90 -23.80
CA ARG A 68 0.79 -4.18 -22.63
C ARG A 68 -0.23 -3.08 -22.33
N ALA A 69 -0.86 -3.18 -21.18
CA ALA A 69 -1.62 -2.08 -20.61
C ALA A 69 -0.76 -0.80 -20.66
N PRO A 70 -1.28 0.33 -21.19
CA PRO A 70 -0.59 1.59 -21.09
C PRO A 70 -0.24 1.86 -19.64
N GLU A 71 1.03 2.06 -19.39
CA GLU A 71 1.50 2.47 -18.09
C GLU A 71 1.16 3.96 -17.94
N VAL A 72 0.24 4.22 -17.02
CA VAL A 72 -0.28 5.55 -16.73
C VAL A 72 0.20 6.08 -15.38
N GLY A 73 0.92 5.26 -14.60
CA GLY A 73 1.65 5.69 -13.40
C GLY A 73 3.02 6.31 -13.71
N GLN A 74 3.59 7.03 -12.74
CA GLN A 74 4.91 7.65 -12.85
C GLN A 74 5.90 6.99 -11.88
N TRP A 75 7.19 7.00 -12.24
CA TRP A 75 8.25 6.80 -11.27
C TRP A 75 8.15 7.92 -10.23
N MET A 76 8.27 7.59 -8.95
CA MET A 76 8.10 8.56 -7.89
C MET A 76 9.14 8.43 -6.79
N ASP A 77 9.62 9.60 -6.42
CA ASP A 77 10.66 9.88 -5.47
C ASP A 77 9.97 10.17 -4.13
N PHE A 78 9.69 9.11 -3.36
CA PHE A 78 8.64 9.17 -2.34
C PHE A 78 9.04 9.88 -1.04
N ALA A 79 10.23 9.67 -0.49
CA ALA A 79 10.65 10.37 0.73
C ALA A 79 12.16 10.62 0.75
N ASP A 80 12.54 11.70 1.42
CA ASP A 80 13.91 12.11 1.76
C ASP A 80 14.05 12.01 3.28
N LEU A 81 14.28 10.79 3.77
CA LEU A 81 14.34 10.41 5.18
C LEU A 81 15.68 10.80 5.84
N ASP A 82 16.75 10.97 5.05
CA ASP A 82 18.05 11.48 5.53
C ASP A 82 18.22 13.00 5.36
N HIS A 83 17.24 13.66 4.73
CA HIS A 83 17.14 15.09 4.52
C HIS A 83 18.29 15.66 3.67
N ASP A 84 18.86 14.85 2.78
CA ASP A 84 19.96 15.25 1.90
C ASP A 84 19.48 15.99 0.63
N GLY A 85 18.16 16.12 0.45
CA GLY A 85 17.51 16.74 -0.69
C GLY A 85 17.38 15.82 -1.90
N GLN A 86 17.71 14.54 -1.76
CA GLN A 86 17.49 13.47 -2.73
C GLN A 86 16.52 12.43 -2.15
N PRO A 87 15.80 11.70 -3.02
CA PRO A 87 14.97 10.61 -2.54
C PRO A 87 15.80 9.41 -2.11
N ASP A 88 15.34 8.75 -1.04
CA ASP A 88 15.84 7.45 -0.58
C ASP A 88 15.37 6.34 -1.51
N SER A 89 16.08 6.22 -2.64
CA SER A 89 15.82 5.22 -3.67
C SER A 89 17.13 4.76 -4.31
N SER A 90 17.13 3.59 -4.92
CA SER A 90 18.35 3.07 -5.55
C SER A 90 18.81 3.87 -6.78
N THR A 91 17.92 4.65 -7.42
CA THR A 91 18.24 5.47 -8.59
C THR A 91 19.20 6.62 -8.29
N THR A 92 19.29 7.07 -7.04
CA THR A 92 20.26 8.10 -6.61
C THR A 92 21.64 7.51 -6.30
N GLY A 93 21.80 6.19 -6.49
CA GLY A 93 23.08 5.50 -6.25
C GLY A 93 23.41 5.33 -4.77
N ASN A 94 22.43 5.57 -3.88
CA ASN A 94 22.59 5.46 -2.43
C ASN A 94 22.56 4.00 -1.98
N VAL A 95 23.51 3.20 -2.48
CA VAL A 95 23.72 1.84 -2.02
C VAL A 95 24.41 1.94 -0.65
N ASN A 96 23.61 1.81 0.41
CA ASN A 96 23.93 2.06 1.83
C ASN A 96 23.86 3.53 2.29
N GLY A 97 22.68 4.13 2.11
CA GLY A 97 22.24 5.35 2.79
C GLY A 97 20.72 5.55 2.68
N GLY A 98 20.09 5.04 1.62
CA GLY A 98 18.63 5.05 1.43
C GLY A 98 17.94 3.87 2.10
N ARG A 99 17.06 4.17 3.06
CA ARG A 99 16.43 3.18 3.96
C ARG A 99 15.37 2.30 3.30
N ALA A 100 14.79 2.73 2.18
CA ALA A 100 13.79 2.00 1.41
C ALA A 100 14.43 1.36 0.17
N SER A 101 14.17 0.07 -0.08
CA SER A 101 14.68 -0.64 -1.27
C SER A 101 13.65 -0.77 -2.37
N TYR A 102 12.57 -1.51 -2.09
CA TYR A 102 11.63 -2.00 -3.09
C TYR A 102 10.21 -1.84 -2.59
N ILE A 103 9.32 -1.35 -3.45
CA ILE A 103 7.89 -1.43 -3.16
C ILE A 103 7.44 -2.84 -3.55
N HIS A 104 7.01 -3.64 -2.59
CA HIS A 104 6.59 -5.03 -2.84
C HIS A 104 5.06 -5.17 -2.87
N TYR A 105 4.33 -4.26 -2.21
CA TYR A 105 2.86 -4.28 -2.17
C TYR A 105 2.27 -2.89 -2.40
N VAL A 106 1.13 -2.85 -3.11
CA VAL A 106 0.41 -1.64 -3.46
C VAL A 106 -1.08 -1.90 -3.40
N GLU A 107 -1.82 -0.98 -2.81
CA GLU A 107 -3.28 -1.04 -2.72
C GLU A 107 -3.92 0.34 -2.79
N PRO A 108 -4.87 0.58 -3.71
CA PRO A 108 -5.70 1.77 -3.68
C PRO A 108 -6.81 1.62 -2.62
N PHE A 109 -7.11 2.71 -1.91
CA PHE A 109 -8.24 2.76 -0.99
C PHE A 109 -9.55 2.57 -1.76
N PRO A 110 -10.55 1.82 -1.22
CA PRO A 110 -11.70 1.34 -2.01
C PRO A 110 -12.60 2.45 -2.56
N VAL A 111 -12.59 3.65 -1.96
CA VAL A 111 -13.47 4.77 -2.33
C VAL A 111 -12.70 6.07 -2.50
N LEU A 112 -13.30 7.04 -3.20
CA LEU A 112 -12.85 8.43 -3.09
C LEU A 112 -13.29 9.00 -1.74
N VAL A 113 -12.40 9.71 -1.06
CA VAL A 113 -12.65 10.24 0.28
C VAL A 113 -12.67 11.77 0.32
N ASP A 114 -13.52 12.36 1.14
CA ASP A 114 -13.50 13.80 1.39
C ASP A 114 -12.40 14.13 2.41
N GLY A 115 -11.38 14.86 1.98
CA GLY A 115 -10.28 15.32 2.85
C GLY A 115 -10.42 16.78 3.31
N SER A 116 -11.59 17.41 3.12
CA SER A 116 -11.78 18.84 3.37
C SER A 116 -11.64 19.22 4.83
N HIS A 117 -12.10 18.37 5.77
CA HIS A 117 -11.92 18.56 7.20
C HIS A 117 -10.46 18.42 7.65
N LEU A 118 -9.64 17.71 6.86
CA LEU A 118 -8.19 17.61 7.02
C LEU A 118 -7.44 18.78 6.36
N GLY A 119 -8.14 19.71 5.70
CA GLY A 119 -7.49 20.82 5.00
C GLY A 119 -6.94 20.48 3.61
N LEU A 120 -7.30 19.33 3.04
CA LEU A 120 -6.90 18.91 1.69
C LEU A 120 -7.80 19.51 0.59
N GLY A 121 -8.53 20.59 0.86
CA GLY A 121 -9.47 21.19 -0.08
C GLY A 121 -10.76 20.39 -0.27
N SER A 122 -11.64 20.87 -1.14
CA SER A 122 -13.01 20.34 -1.32
C SER A 122 -13.14 19.22 -2.35
N GLU A 123 -12.04 18.87 -3.03
CA GLU A 123 -12.04 17.80 -4.03
C GLU A 123 -11.86 16.45 -3.35
N LEU A 124 -12.62 15.46 -3.79
CA LEU A 124 -12.47 14.10 -3.28
C LEU A 124 -11.11 13.52 -3.68
N ARG A 125 -10.53 12.75 -2.77
CA ARG A 125 -9.19 12.21 -2.87
C ARG A 125 -9.23 10.72 -3.18
N HIS A 126 -8.42 10.29 -4.14
CA HIS A 126 -8.08 8.90 -4.35
C HIS A 126 -6.74 8.62 -3.67
N VAL A 127 -6.71 7.66 -2.74
CA VAL A 127 -5.51 7.38 -1.95
C VAL A 127 -4.96 6.00 -2.32
N THR A 128 -3.63 5.88 -2.43
CA THR A 128 -2.95 4.61 -2.70
C THR A 128 -1.83 4.40 -1.69
N PHE A 129 -1.74 3.19 -1.17
CA PHE A 129 -0.72 2.75 -0.24
C PHE A 129 0.35 1.97 -0.99
N CYS A 130 1.61 2.24 -0.66
CA CYS A 130 2.75 1.53 -1.21
C CYS A 130 3.64 1.06 -0.05
N ALA A 131 3.62 -0.24 0.24
CA ALA A 131 4.46 -0.82 1.27
C ALA A 131 5.84 -1.14 0.69
N THR A 132 6.88 -0.84 1.45
CA THR A 132 8.27 -1.02 1.04
C THR A 132 9.02 -2.01 1.93
N GLU A 133 10.00 -2.64 1.31
CA GLU A 133 11.08 -3.32 1.99
C GLU A 133 12.10 -2.27 2.47
N VAL A 134 12.54 -2.41 3.72
CA VAL A 134 13.54 -1.54 4.34
C VAL A 134 14.79 -2.33 4.67
N LEU A 135 15.96 -1.74 4.43
CA LEU A 135 17.25 -2.44 4.48
C LEU A 135 17.97 -2.34 5.82
N GLU A 136 17.57 -1.43 6.72
CA GLU A 136 18.24 -1.21 8.01
C GLU A 136 17.25 -0.95 9.16
N THR A 137 17.52 -1.57 10.33
CA THR A 137 16.65 -1.60 11.52
C THR A 137 16.98 -0.53 12.58
N SER A 138 17.95 0.35 12.34
CA SER A 138 18.51 1.26 13.36
C SER A 138 17.63 2.48 13.69
N VAL A 139 16.59 2.75 12.90
CA VAL A 139 15.68 3.90 13.07
C VAL A 139 14.21 3.48 13.18
N GLY A 140 13.80 2.48 12.41
CA GLY A 140 12.43 2.01 12.27
C GLY A 140 12.39 0.88 11.26
N THR A 141 11.35 0.06 11.31
CA THR A 141 11.18 -1.07 10.39
C THR A 141 9.85 -0.94 9.66
N GLY A 142 9.62 -1.65 8.55
CA GLY A 142 8.35 -1.62 7.80
C GLY A 142 7.82 -0.23 7.43
N LEU A 143 8.15 0.24 6.22
CA LEU A 143 7.75 1.56 5.72
C LEU A 143 6.58 1.42 4.74
N THR A 144 5.62 2.33 4.82
CA THR A 144 4.51 2.47 3.87
C THR A 144 4.34 3.92 3.47
N TYR A 145 4.25 4.19 2.17
CA TYR A 145 3.90 5.50 1.64
C TYR A 145 2.40 5.65 1.45
N ILE A 146 1.89 6.83 1.77
CA ILE A 146 0.50 7.22 1.58
C ILE A 146 0.48 8.26 0.46
N LEU A 147 -0.11 7.91 -0.67
CA LEU A 147 -0.07 8.70 -1.89
C LEU A 147 -1.44 9.22 -2.26
N ASP A 148 -1.54 10.53 -2.50
CA ASP A 148 -2.66 11.09 -3.25
C ASP A 148 -2.46 10.71 -4.74
N THR A 149 -3.42 9.99 -5.30
CA THR A 149 -3.47 9.53 -6.71
C THR A 149 -4.66 10.16 -7.45
N THR A 150 -5.15 11.31 -6.98
CA THR A 150 -6.29 12.05 -7.54
C THR A 150 -5.93 12.78 -8.82
N GLU A 151 -4.76 13.42 -8.83
CA GLU A 151 -4.35 14.27 -9.95
C GLU A 151 -3.93 13.45 -11.17
N TYR A 152 -4.19 13.99 -12.35
CA TYR A 152 -3.77 13.42 -13.62
C TYR A 152 -3.49 14.50 -14.66
N GLU A 153 -2.83 14.11 -15.75
CA GLU A 153 -2.66 14.91 -16.95
C GLU A 153 -2.98 14.12 -18.21
N MET A 154 -3.33 14.84 -19.27
CA MET A 154 -3.53 14.25 -20.59
C MET A 154 -2.31 14.53 -21.47
N VAL A 155 -1.55 13.48 -21.80
CA VAL A 155 -0.36 13.57 -22.66
C VAL A 155 -0.64 12.84 -23.98
N ASN A 156 -0.75 13.61 -25.06
CA ASN A 156 -1.08 13.09 -26.40
C ASN A 156 -2.37 12.25 -26.43
N GLY A 157 -3.38 12.66 -25.66
CA GLY A 157 -4.66 11.95 -25.55
C GLY A 157 -4.66 10.74 -24.62
N ASN A 158 -3.52 10.42 -23.98
CA ASN A 158 -3.45 9.37 -22.96
C ASN A 158 -3.44 10.00 -21.56
N LEU A 159 -4.23 9.41 -20.65
CA LEU A 159 -4.21 9.78 -19.24
C LEU A 159 -2.89 9.35 -18.59
N ARG A 160 -2.37 10.18 -17.68
CA ARG A 160 -1.27 9.84 -16.79
C ARG A 160 -1.59 10.35 -15.40
N PHE A 161 -1.59 9.47 -14.41
CA PHE A 161 -1.69 9.84 -13.01
C PHE A 161 -0.48 10.69 -12.61
N LYS A 162 -0.70 11.61 -11.69
CA LYS A 162 0.31 12.45 -11.07
C LYS A 162 0.26 12.26 -9.57
N PRO A 163 0.71 11.10 -9.05
CA PRO A 163 0.59 10.87 -7.63
C PRO A 163 1.50 11.81 -6.86
N GLN A 164 1.16 12.05 -5.60
CA GLN A 164 1.86 12.95 -4.69
C GLN A 164 1.97 12.27 -3.33
N LEU A 165 3.13 12.39 -2.68
CA LEU A 165 3.28 11.93 -1.30
C LEU A 165 2.41 12.81 -0.39
N LEU A 166 1.51 12.19 0.37
CA LEU A 166 0.85 12.85 1.49
C LEU A 166 1.70 12.71 2.75
N SER A 167 2.08 11.47 3.06
CA SER A 167 2.90 11.13 4.21
C SER A 167 3.50 9.73 4.04
N TYR A 168 4.20 9.29 5.07
CA TYR A 168 4.62 7.91 5.22
C TYR A 168 4.43 7.46 6.66
N TRP A 169 4.34 6.15 6.84
CA TRP A 169 4.32 5.52 8.15
C TRP A 169 5.45 4.51 8.23
N GLU A 170 6.15 4.50 9.35
CA GLU A 170 7.09 3.43 9.72
C GLU A 170 6.66 2.79 11.03
N ASN A 171 6.96 1.50 11.17
CA ASN A 171 6.81 0.80 12.43
C ASN A 171 7.59 1.57 13.51
N PRO A 172 6.89 2.08 14.55
CA PRO A 172 7.56 2.81 15.62
C PRO A 172 8.63 1.94 16.26
N PHE A 173 9.85 2.48 16.35
CA PHE A 173 10.96 1.76 16.95
C PHE A 173 10.66 1.38 18.41
N GLY A 174 10.74 0.09 18.70
CA GLY A 174 10.77 -0.46 20.05
C GLY A 174 12.06 -1.25 20.25
N VAL A 175 12.69 -1.13 21.41
CA VAL A 175 13.91 -1.90 21.76
C VAL A 175 13.69 -3.41 21.66
N ASP A 176 12.45 -3.86 21.86
CA ASP A 176 12.04 -5.26 21.73
C ASP A 176 11.81 -5.69 20.26
N HIS A 177 11.67 -4.73 19.34
CA HIS A 177 11.57 -4.95 17.89
C HIS A 177 12.92 -4.75 17.15
N TYR A 178 14.00 -4.52 17.90
CA TYR A 178 15.33 -4.33 17.33
C TYR A 178 16.03 -5.67 17.13
N ILE A 179 16.19 -6.07 15.87
CA ILE A 179 17.07 -7.18 15.48
C ILE A 179 18.44 -6.62 15.07
N PRO A 180 19.52 -6.90 15.83
CA PRO A 180 20.85 -6.40 15.50
C PRO A 180 21.46 -7.11 14.28
N GLY A 181 21.76 -6.34 13.23
CA GLY A 181 22.74 -6.70 12.19
C GLY A 181 22.24 -7.54 11.00
N GLY A 182 22.44 -7.00 9.79
CA GLY A 182 22.94 -7.61 8.54
C GLY A 182 22.47 -8.96 7.98
N GLU A 183 21.68 -9.78 8.69
CA GLU A 183 21.40 -11.15 8.22
C GLU A 183 20.15 -11.31 7.35
N GLU A 184 19.15 -10.43 7.36
CA GLU A 184 17.93 -10.72 6.59
C GLU A 184 17.22 -9.47 6.06
N TRP A 185 16.98 -9.48 4.76
CA TRP A 185 16.64 -8.32 3.94
C TRP A 185 15.12 -8.06 3.88
N LEU A 186 14.32 -8.83 4.64
CA LEU A 186 12.88 -8.98 4.44
C LEU A 186 12.06 -9.03 5.74
N ILE A 187 12.69 -8.90 6.92
CA ILE A 187 12.07 -9.28 8.21
C ILE A 187 10.87 -8.38 8.58
N PHE A 188 10.83 -7.14 8.14
CA PHE A 188 9.84 -6.20 8.69
C PHE A 188 8.96 -5.55 7.65
N SER A 189 8.94 -6.10 6.45
CA SER A 189 8.21 -5.48 5.37
C SER A 189 6.70 -5.73 5.52
N PRO A 190 5.85 -4.71 5.28
CA PRO A 190 4.41 -4.88 5.32
C PRO A 190 3.90 -5.68 4.12
N HIS A 191 3.91 -7.00 4.22
CA HIS A 191 3.74 -7.92 3.10
C HIS A 191 2.38 -7.80 2.39
N ASN A 192 1.35 -7.48 3.15
CA ASN A 192 0.01 -7.26 2.64
C ASN A 192 -0.69 -6.26 3.54
N LEU A 193 -1.56 -5.48 2.91
CA LEU A 193 -2.46 -4.55 3.54
C LEU A 193 -3.87 -4.91 3.07
N ASP A 194 -4.86 -4.57 3.88
CA ASP A 194 -6.24 -4.41 3.46
C ASP A 194 -6.74 -3.08 4.03
N SER A 195 -7.79 -2.53 3.46
CA SER A 195 -8.29 -1.21 3.84
C SER A 195 -9.81 -1.15 3.89
N ALA A 196 -10.32 -0.38 4.86
CA ALA A 196 -11.76 -0.22 5.05
C ALA A 196 -12.14 1.23 5.23
N TRP A 197 -13.27 1.59 4.64
CA TRP A 197 -13.94 2.87 4.80
C TRP A 197 -15.20 2.68 5.66
N PHE A 198 -15.39 3.58 6.62
CA PHE A 198 -16.53 3.54 7.54
C PHE A 198 -17.27 4.86 7.51
N PRO A 199 -18.59 4.87 7.29
CA PRO A 199 -19.38 6.09 7.45
C PRO A 199 -19.51 6.44 8.93
N THR A 200 -19.28 7.70 9.28
CA THR A 200 -19.36 8.20 10.66
C THR A 200 -20.30 9.40 10.81
N THR A 201 -20.63 9.67 12.06
CA THR A 201 -21.30 10.88 12.55
C THR A 201 -20.42 11.51 13.62
N PRO A 202 -20.61 12.78 14.01
CA PRO A 202 -19.81 13.39 15.07
C PRO A 202 -19.76 12.60 16.39
N GLU A 203 -20.79 11.79 16.67
CA GLU A 203 -20.86 10.95 17.87
C GLU A 203 -20.16 9.58 17.73
N THR A 204 -19.95 9.10 16.50
CA THR A 204 -19.38 7.78 16.21
C THR A 204 -18.01 7.84 15.55
N ASP A 205 -17.59 9.03 15.13
CA ASP A 205 -16.26 9.29 14.60
C ASP A 205 -15.20 8.96 15.64
N THR A 206 -14.15 8.25 15.21
CA THR A 206 -13.07 7.83 16.11
C THR A 206 -11.72 8.40 15.70
N SER A 207 -11.73 9.36 14.78
CA SER A 207 -10.54 9.90 14.14
C SER A 207 -10.55 11.44 14.16
N MET A 208 -10.28 12.07 13.02
CA MET A 208 -10.03 13.49 12.85
C MET A 208 -11.31 14.29 12.54
N GLY A 209 -12.49 13.70 12.75
CA GLY A 209 -13.79 14.28 12.48
C GLY A 209 -14.27 14.02 11.06
N GLY A 210 -15.27 14.78 10.62
CA GLY A 210 -15.86 14.61 9.29
C GLY A 210 -17.05 13.65 9.32
N SER A 211 -17.14 12.79 8.30
CA SER A 211 -18.27 11.87 8.10
C SER A 211 -17.83 10.47 7.71
N TRP A 212 -16.54 10.18 7.85
CA TRP A 212 -15.99 8.86 7.63
C TRP A 212 -14.73 8.64 8.45
N ASP A 213 -14.50 7.39 8.86
CA ASP A 213 -13.20 6.91 9.34
C ASP A 213 -12.59 6.01 8.25
N GLY A 214 -11.25 6.00 8.13
CA GLY A 214 -10.54 5.05 7.27
C GLY A 214 -9.49 4.26 8.05
N ARG A 215 -9.40 2.95 7.81
CA ARG A 215 -8.41 2.09 8.47
C ARG A 215 -7.63 1.25 7.48
N LEU A 216 -6.36 1.05 7.80
CA LEU A 216 -5.45 0.16 7.10
C LEU A 216 -5.06 -0.98 8.03
N TYR A 217 -5.19 -2.22 7.57
CA TYR A 217 -4.88 -3.43 8.31
C TYR A 217 -3.67 -4.08 7.68
N MET A 218 -2.53 -3.95 8.34
CA MET A 218 -1.26 -4.24 7.73
C MET A 218 -0.58 -5.44 8.39
N GLY A 219 -0.48 -6.52 7.63
CA GLY A 219 0.26 -7.72 8.02
C GLY A 219 1.73 -7.55 7.69
N ASN A 220 2.57 -7.53 8.73
CA ASN A 220 4.02 -7.47 8.59
C ASN A 220 4.61 -8.82 8.97
N TYR A 221 5.59 -9.29 8.21
CA TYR A 221 6.15 -10.62 8.43
C TYR A 221 6.53 -10.83 9.89
N HIS A 222 7.44 -10.03 10.43
CA HIS A 222 7.97 -10.26 11.78
C HIS A 222 7.70 -9.15 12.78
N THR A 223 6.81 -8.21 12.45
CA THR A 223 6.25 -7.23 13.40
C THR A 223 4.75 -7.37 13.56
N GLY A 224 4.12 -8.42 13.03
CA GLY A 224 2.71 -8.71 13.31
C GLY A 224 1.73 -7.77 12.60
N LEU A 225 0.54 -7.64 13.17
CA LEU A 225 -0.53 -6.79 12.66
C LEU A 225 -0.33 -5.37 13.18
N TRP A 226 -0.46 -4.39 12.28
CA TRP A 226 -0.56 -2.97 12.60
C TRP A 226 -1.85 -2.43 11.99
N VAL A 227 -2.65 -1.73 12.79
CA VAL A 227 -3.88 -1.07 12.33
C VAL A 227 -3.65 0.42 12.37
N LEU A 228 -3.75 1.06 11.20
CA LEU A 228 -3.44 2.47 11.02
C LEU A 228 -4.71 3.27 10.70
N ASP A 229 -4.81 4.45 11.27
CA ASP A 229 -5.82 5.45 10.95
C ASP A 229 -5.41 6.26 9.72
N LEU A 230 -6.24 6.20 8.68
CA LEU A 230 -5.95 6.81 7.38
C LEU A 230 -5.98 8.34 7.45
N GLU A 231 -6.94 8.92 8.16
CA GLU A 231 -7.10 10.37 8.20
C GLU A 231 -5.93 11.06 8.90
N THR A 232 -5.44 10.47 10.00
CA THR A 232 -4.22 10.92 10.66
C THR A 232 -3.04 10.91 9.69
N LEU A 233 -2.91 9.86 8.86
CA LEU A 233 -1.86 9.78 7.84
C LEU A 233 -2.07 10.76 6.68
N MET A 234 -3.30 11.16 6.38
CA MET A 234 -3.61 12.14 5.33
C MET A 234 -3.46 13.60 5.80
N ALA A 235 -3.47 13.85 7.11
CA ALA A 235 -3.52 15.18 7.66
C ALA A 235 -2.18 15.95 7.49
N PRO A 236 -2.21 17.20 6.96
CA PRO A 236 -1.05 18.07 6.85
C PRO A 236 -0.85 18.97 8.10
N PRO A 237 0.32 19.61 8.25
CA PRO A 237 1.66 19.05 8.07
C PRO A 237 2.09 18.25 9.31
N VAL A 238 3.05 17.36 9.11
CA VAL A 238 3.64 16.59 10.20
C VAL A 238 4.95 17.24 10.60
N GLU A 239 4.96 17.95 11.73
CA GLU A 239 6.20 18.55 12.26
C GLU A 239 7.18 17.49 12.77
N ASN A 240 6.65 16.36 13.25
CA ASN A 240 7.41 15.24 13.79
C ASN A 240 6.81 13.90 13.34
N MET A 241 7.54 13.18 12.49
CA MET A 241 7.10 11.90 11.94
C MET A 241 6.92 10.82 13.00
N THR A 242 7.71 10.85 14.07
CA THR A 242 7.54 9.88 15.17
C THR A 242 6.17 10.05 15.81
N ASP A 243 5.76 11.30 16.10
CA ASP A 243 4.46 11.58 16.71
C ASP A 243 3.31 11.16 15.78
N LEU A 244 3.46 11.35 14.46
CA LEU A 244 2.52 10.84 13.48
C LEU A 244 2.42 9.31 13.51
N HIS A 245 3.55 8.60 13.50
CA HIS A 245 3.54 7.13 13.48
C HIS A 245 2.81 6.56 14.69
N PHE A 246 3.03 7.15 15.87
CA PHE A 246 2.32 6.80 17.10
C PHE A 246 0.83 7.20 17.04
N ALA A 247 0.50 8.41 16.59
CA ALA A 247 -0.87 8.88 16.53
C ALA A 247 -1.73 8.07 15.54
N ALA A 248 -1.15 7.70 14.39
CA ALA A 248 -1.83 6.91 13.38
C ALA A 248 -2.01 5.44 13.80
N THR A 249 -1.23 4.91 14.73
CA THR A 249 -1.34 3.51 15.14
C THR A 249 -2.47 3.33 16.16
N VAL A 250 -3.63 2.85 15.70
CA VAL A 250 -4.82 2.63 16.54
C VAL A 250 -4.92 1.23 17.13
N GLY A 251 -4.08 0.30 16.66
CA GLY A 251 -3.99 -1.04 17.23
C GLY A 251 -2.81 -1.81 16.65
N TYR A 252 -2.32 -2.79 17.40
CA TYR A 252 -1.34 -3.75 16.89
C TYR A 252 -1.51 -5.10 17.59
N TYR A 253 -1.01 -6.16 16.97
CA TYR A 253 -0.99 -7.49 17.56
C TYR A 253 0.25 -8.25 17.10
N LEU A 254 0.99 -8.80 18.06
CA LEU A 254 2.18 -9.62 17.83
C LEU A 254 1.84 -11.09 18.16
N PRO A 255 1.53 -11.94 17.16
CA PRO A 255 1.19 -13.33 17.43
C PRO A 255 2.39 -14.16 17.94
N HIS A 256 2.32 -14.58 19.21
CA HIS A 256 3.18 -15.57 19.88
C HIS A 256 4.69 -15.27 19.98
N GLY A 257 5.32 -15.85 21.01
CA GLY A 257 6.77 -15.73 21.27
C GLY A 257 7.11 -14.66 22.29
N ALA A 258 8.33 -14.74 22.85
CA ALA A 258 8.94 -13.58 23.49
C ALA A 258 9.62 -12.77 22.38
N ASP A 259 9.46 -11.44 22.41
CA ASP A 259 10.02 -10.54 21.40
C ASP A 259 11.51 -10.82 21.15
N GLY A 260 11.90 -10.90 19.88
CA GLY A 260 13.28 -11.15 19.48
C GLY A 260 13.79 -12.58 19.78
N GLN A 261 12.93 -13.59 19.81
CA GLN A 261 13.36 -15.01 19.93
C GLN A 261 12.93 -15.86 18.72
N PRO A 262 13.84 -16.67 18.16
CA PRO A 262 13.50 -17.69 17.16
C PRO A 262 12.51 -18.74 17.71
N LEU A 263 11.51 -19.14 16.92
CA LEU A 263 10.72 -20.35 17.19
C LEU A 263 11.31 -21.54 16.43
N ASP A 264 11.49 -22.65 17.14
CA ASP A 264 11.88 -23.93 16.54
C ASP A 264 10.75 -24.43 15.62
N SER A 265 11.03 -24.56 14.33
CA SER A 265 10.07 -24.98 13.30
C SER A 265 10.57 -26.22 12.55
N ALA A 266 9.69 -27.19 12.35
CA ALA A 266 10.01 -28.46 11.68
C ALA A 266 9.96 -28.40 10.14
N PHE A 267 9.44 -27.31 9.57
CA PHE A 267 9.12 -27.22 8.12
C PHE A 267 9.91 -26.14 7.39
N TYR A 268 10.29 -25.07 8.08
CA TYR A 268 10.95 -23.90 7.51
C TYR A 268 11.83 -23.25 8.57
N ASP A 269 13.03 -22.81 8.18
CA ASP A 269 13.93 -22.00 9.00
C ASP A 269 13.60 -20.52 8.74
N PHE A 270 12.68 -19.95 9.52
CA PHE A 270 12.20 -18.58 9.32
C PHE A 270 12.95 -17.54 10.17
N GLY A 271 13.94 -17.93 10.99
CA GLY A 271 14.72 -17.05 11.84
C GLY A 271 13.91 -16.42 13.01
N TRP A 272 12.82 -15.72 12.70
CA TRP A 272 12.04 -14.88 13.61
C TRP A 272 10.54 -15.13 13.44
N ILE A 273 9.78 -14.91 14.51
CA ILE A 273 8.31 -15.03 14.55
C ILE A 273 7.71 -13.80 15.22
N PRO A 274 6.48 -13.37 14.87
CA PRO A 274 5.53 -13.98 13.92
C PRO A 274 6.02 -13.99 12.46
N PHE A 275 5.30 -14.70 11.58
CA PHE A 275 5.47 -14.63 10.11
C PHE A 275 4.10 -14.38 9.48
N LEU A 276 3.55 -13.18 9.67
CA LEU A 276 2.23 -12.83 9.12
C LEU A 276 2.35 -12.54 7.63
N TRP A 277 1.72 -13.38 6.82
CA TRP A 277 1.68 -13.27 5.37
C TRP A 277 0.60 -12.31 4.87
N THR A 278 -0.52 -12.26 5.59
CA THR A 278 -1.71 -11.51 5.14
C THR A 278 -2.49 -10.99 6.35
N ALA A 279 -3.13 -9.84 6.15
CA ALA A 279 -4.17 -9.31 7.02
C ALA A 279 -5.35 -8.90 6.12
N GLU A 280 -6.53 -9.45 6.38
CA GLU A 280 -7.75 -9.14 5.63
C GLU A 280 -8.84 -8.71 6.59
N TYR A 281 -9.42 -7.54 6.35
CA TYR A 281 -10.58 -7.05 7.07
C TYR A 281 -11.85 -7.59 6.45
N HIS A 282 -12.74 -8.13 7.28
CA HIS A 282 -14.06 -8.52 6.85
C HIS A 282 -15.07 -8.35 7.98
N LYS A 283 -15.98 -7.38 7.79
CA LYS A 283 -17.18 -7.16 8.60
C LYS A 283 -16.89 -7.09 10.10
N GLY A 284 -15.95 -6.23 10.48
CA GLY A 284 -15.55 -5.99 11.87
C GLY A 284 -14.50 -6.95 12.42
N TYR A 285 -13.99 -7.89 11.62
CA TYR A 285 -12.95 -8.83 12.00
C TYR A 285 -11.73 -8.72 11.09
N ILE A 286 -10.56 -9.01 11.64
CA ILE A 286 -9.30 -9.03 10.91
C ILE A 286 -8.78 -10.47 10.93
N TYR A 287 -8.61 -11.04 9.75
CA TYR A 287 -8.13 -12.39 9.51
C TYR A 287 -6.64 -12.33 9.20
N LEU A 288 -5.82 -12.97 10.06
CA LEU A 288 -4.37 -12.98 9.91
C LEU A 288 -3.89 -14.38 9.56
N SER A 289 -3.20 -14.52 8.44
CA SER A 289 -2.55 -15.79 8.08
C SER A 289 -1.10 -15.76 8.48
N CYS A 290 -0.73 -16.55 9.49
CA CYS A 290 0.66 -16.79 9.85
C CYS A 290 1.15 -18.10 9.25
N ILE A 291 2.25 -18.06 8.49
CA ILE A 291 2.80 -19.26 7.85
C ILE A 291 3.17 -20.34 8.88
N THR A 292 3.63 -19.94 10.06
CA THR A 292 4.17 -20.85 11.06
C THR A 292 3.12 -21.36 12.03
N SER A 293 2.08 -20.58 12.31
CA SER A 293 1.16 -20.83 13.43
C SER A 293 -0.32 -20.82 13.05
N GLY A 294 -0.65 -20.57 11.78
CA GLY A 294 -2.00 -20.70 11.24
C GLY A 294 -2.80 -19.40 11.24
N LEU A 295 -4.12 -19.53 11.30
CA LEU A 295 -5.08 -18.44 11.19
C LEU A 295 -5.39 -17.84 12.56
N TYR A 296 -5.30 -16.51 12.66
CA TYR A 296 -5.84 -15.74 13.78
C TYR A 296 -7.04 -14.93 13.29
N VAL A 297 -8.04 -14.80 14.15
CA VAL A 297 -9.14 -13.88 13.96
C VAL A 297 -9.12 -12.93 15.13
N VAL A 298 -8.85 -11.67 14.85
CA VAL A 298 -8.81 -10.61 15.86
C VAL A 298 -9.86 -9.55 15.52
N GLN A 299 -10.20 -8.72 16.49
CA GLN A 299 -11.15 -7.64 16.33
C GLN A 299 -10.60 -6.42 17.08
N LEU A 300 -10.57 -5.28 16.42
CA LEU A 300 -10.31 -4.00 17.07
C LEU A 300 -11.59 -3.53 17.76
N ASP A 301 -11.48 -3.01 18.98
CA ASP A 301 -12.66 -2.50 19.71
C ASP A 301 -13.41 -1.41 18.91
N LEU A 302 -12.67 -0.59 18.15
CA LEU A 302 -13.22 0.44 17.27
C LEU A 302 -13.96 -0.14 16.03
N ASP A 303 -13.75 -1.42 15.71
CA ASP A 303 -14.41 -2.11 14.60
C ASP A 303 -15.69 -2.85 15.02
N VAL A 304 -15.92 -3.01 16.32
CA VAL A 304 -17.11 -3.70 16.85
C VAL A 304 -18.43 -3.17 16.27
N PRO A 305 -18.65 -1.84 16.14
CA PRO A 305 -19.88 -1.30 15.55
C PRO A 305 -20.14 -1.75 14.10
N TYR A 306 -19.08 -2.11 13.37
CA TYR A 306 -19.12 -2.50 11.96
C TYR A 306 -19.28 -4.02 11.78
N THR A 307 -19.46 -4.77 12.87
CA THR A 307 -19.61 -6.23 12.83
C THR A 307 -20.81 -6.65 11.99
N GLY A 308 -20.57 -7.50 10.98
CA GLY A 308 -21.60 -8.01 10.08
C GLY A 308 -22.14 -6.99 9.07
N GLN A 309 -21.63 -5.76 9.07
CA GLN A 309 -21.97 -4.72 8.11
C GLN A 309 -21.07 -4.80 6.88
N ASP A 310 -21.56 -4.25 5.77
CA ASP A 310 -20.87 -4.21 4.49
C ASP A 310 -20.98 -2.79 3.95
N TYR A 311 -19.85 -2.09 3.83
CA TYR A 311 -19.81 -0.68 3.45
C TYR A 311 -19.22 -0.44 2.05
N GLY A 312 -18.96 -1.52 1.29
CA GLY A 312 -18.46 -1.46 -0.08
C GLY A 312 -17.43 -2.54 -0.35
#